data_AF-A0A1S9DX52-F1
#
_entry.id   AF-A0A1S9DX52-F1
#
_cell.length_a   1.000
_cell.length_b   1.000
_cell.length_c   1.000
_cell.angle_alpha   90.00
_cell.angle_beta   90.00
_cell.angle_gamma   90.00
#
_symmetry.space_group_name_H-M   'P 1'
#
loop_
_entity.id
_entity.type
_entity.pdbx_description
1 polymer ?
#
loop_
_entity_poly.entity_id
_entity_poly.type
_entity_poly.pdbx_seq_one_letter_code
_entity_poly.pdbx_strand_id
1 'polypeptide(L)'
;MKKAVKSAVSKAVEGNAWKKFTNPSAGRGQTTFPKGQAEQERLGVRWDYDGEVTKGEVVYHKFQMQPNAGKVPSPIKRWREDHGGTHAVMATALVKKDVQKMPEPCELFEYTTGKWIYNDALRHRERRRAFNVSELKRLAALAVQQKEDDIAGFEKLAEGGFNRSFKITMRDGFQFVARIPYPVTEPKFLVVASEVATIDFLRSHGIPVPKIFGYSAVADNPAGTEYIFMELVQGQNLGDIWFTLSEQERITLVMKLVQLETRLFGLQFPASGSLYYYDDLPAHDYPAIVPSPSSTRRFCIGPDTSLGLWYGKRLNLSVERGPFNFRKTEILWRFSPPEPQKRLRISKHLDDLSNLFSVFAERFLPLFLQCGIPQSLQNYGDEISESLQTPSLPRNFDELEEIQQFQHTELFRKRQLHYLYVKLTAENNSEHYNALTYHSNTLRRRIFHHASDPWEGDNIALKADLVTVSRNWEEVTLDRRSPCPIFFSDDESSECLRLAHEQSDADKQFQACQEAIGVANEGWVPVAYYDEAKERERKLKADALDAAETAEERARIEENWIFDDFCEEEYT
;
A
#
# COMPACT_ATOMS: atom_id res chain seq x y z
N MET A 1 -35.49 1.96 17.75
CA MET A 1 -35.22 0.62 18.29
C MET A 1 -33.78 0.15 18.04
N LYS A 2 -33.37 -0.04 16.78
CA LYS A 2 -32.02 -0.53 16.41
C LYS A 2 -30.87 0.20 17.13
N LYS A 3 -30.92 1.53 17.23
CA LYS A 3 -29.93 2.34 17.96
C LYS A 3 -29.87 2.04 19.47
N ALA A 4 -31.01 1.81 20.13
CA ALA A 4 -31.09 1.51 21.56
C ALA A 4 -30.57 0.09 21.86
N VAL A 5 -30.93 -0.87 21.02
CA VAL A 5 -30.42 -2.25 21.12
C VAL A 5 -28.90 -2.30 20.87
N LYS A 6 -28.40 -1.62 19.82
CA LYS A 6 -26.96 -1.55 19.53
C LYS A 6 -26.17 -0.95 20.70
N SER A 7 -26.69 0.12 21.31
CA SER A 7 -26.10 0.75 22.51
C SER A 7 -26.02 -0.22 23.70
N ALA A 8 -27.09 -0.97 23.95
CA ALA A 8 -27.13 -1.95 25.05
C ALA A 8 -26.20 -3.15 24.83
N VAL A 9 -26.08 -3.62 23.58
CA VAL A 9 -25.13 -4.69 23.21
C VAL A 9 -23.69 -4.20 23.38
N SER A 10 -23.36 -3.01 22.88
CA SER A 10 -22.02 -2.40 23.05
C SER A 10 -21.62 -2.36 24.53
N LYS A 11 -22.50 -1.86 25.39
CA LYS A 11 -22.25 -1.78 26.84
C LYS A 11 -22.09 -3.13 27.52
N ALA A 12 -22.76 -4.17 27.04
CA ALA A 12 -22.64 -5.53 27.58
C ALA A 12 -21.28 -6.18 27.30
N VAL A 13 -20.56 -5.73 26.26
CA VAL A 13 -19.24 -6.25 25.86
C VAL A 13 -18.07 -5.32 26.22
N GLU A 14 -18.34 -4.09 26.65
CA GLU A 14 -17.32 -3.12 27.05
C GLU A 14 -16.62 -3.47 28.38
N GLY A 15 -15.31 -3.18 28.46
CA GLY A 15 -14.51 -3.28 29.68
C GLY A 15 -14.47 -4.69 30.27
N ASN A 16 -14.90 -4.83 31.53
CA ASN A 16 -14.96 -6.12 32.24
C ASN A 16 -16.36 -6.76 32.26
N ALA A 17 -17.36 -6.16 31.60
CA ALA A 17 -18.75 -6.63 31.65
C ALA A 17 -18.94 -8.00 30.98
N TRP A 18 -18.20 -8.27 29.90
CA TRP A 18 -18.23 -9.54 29.16
C TRP A 18 -17.94 -10.76 30.05
N LYS A 19 -17.13 -10.59 31.12
CA LYS A 19 -16.80 -11.68 32.08
C LYS A 19 -18.05 -12.26 32.74
N LYS A 20 -19.11 -11.46 32.89
CA LYS A 20 -20.39 -11.89 33.47
C LYS A 20 -21.16 -12.84 32.53
N PHE A 21 -20.83 -12.83 31.23
CA PHE A 21 -21.47 -13.67 30.23
C PHE A 21 -20.68 -14.95 29.95
N THR A 22 -19.36 -14.94 30.13
CA THR A 22 -18.50 -16.13 29.99
C THR A 22 -18.43 -16.96 31.27
N ASN A 23 -18.63 -16.35 32.44
CA ASN A 23 -18.78 -17.06 33.71
C ASN A 23 -19.97 -16.46 34.50
N PRO A 24 -21.22 -16.79 34.12
CA PRO A 24 -22.40 -16.21 34.74
C PRO A 24 -22.55 -16.66 36.20
N SER A 25 -22.47 -15.71 37.12
CA SER A 25 -22.80 -15.93 38.54
C SER A 25 -24.31 -15.77 38.83
N ALA A 26 -25.11 -15.42 37.83
CA ALA A 26 -26.54 -15.22 37.95
C ALA A 26 -27.28 -16.56 37.79
N GLY A 27 -28.26 -16.84 38.67
CA GLY A 27 -29.15 -17.99 38.50
C GLY A 27 -30.04 -17.86 37.26
N ARG A 28 -30.64 -18.97 36.81
CA ARG A 28 -31.59 -18.94 35.69
C ARG A 28 -32.75 -17.98 35.97
N GLY A 29 -33.09 -17.13 35.01
CA GLY A 29 -34.11 -16.08 35.11
C GLY A 29 -33.63 -14.82 35.85
N GLN A 30 -32.38 -14.78 36.31
CA GLN A 30 -31.80 -13.61 36.97
C GLN A 30 -31.01 -12.74 35.99
N THR A 31 -31.04 -11.44 36.23
CA THR A 31 -30.32 -10.46 35.44
C THR A 31 -28.82 -10.55 35.65
N THR A 32 -28.11 -10.79 34.55
CA THR A 32 -26.66 -10.81 34.45
C THR A 32 -26.11 -9.40 34.25
N PHE A 33 -26.74 -8.62 33.37
CA PHE A 33 -26.31 -7.26 33.04
C PHE A 33 -27.46 -6.39 32.50
N PRO A 34 -27.53 -5.09 32.81
CA PRO A 34 -26.77 -4.41 33.86
C PRO A 34 -27.34 -4.71 35.26
N LYS A 35 -26.51 -4.61 36.30
CA LYS A 35 -26.93 -4.90 37.70
C LYS A 35 -27.43 -3.65 38.44
N GLY A 36 -26.97 -2.46 38.07
CA GLY A 36 -27.36 -1.21 38.73
C GLY A 36 -28.67 -0.66 38.20
N GLN A 37 -29.56 -0.20 39.08
CA GLN A 37 -30.88 0.33 38.70
C GLN A 37 -30.79 1.52 37.73
N ALA A 38 -29.90 2.48 37.98
CA ALA A 38 -29.72 3.64 37.10
C ALA A 38 -29.27 3.23 35.68
N GLU A 39 -28.46 2.18 35.57
CA GLU A 39 -27.99 1.67 34.28
C GLU A 39 -29.08 0.87 33.56
N GLN A 40 -29.88 0.10 34.31
CA GLN A 40 -31.07 -0.57 33.77
C GLN A 40 -32.11 0.42 33.24
N GLU A 41 -32.34 1.54 33.93
CA GLU A 41 -33.23 2.61 33.47
C GLU A 41 -32.67 3.33 32.22
N ARG A 42 -31.36 3.58 32.19
CA ARG A 42 -30.67 4.22 31.06
C ARG A 42 -30.67 3.36 29.80
N LEU A 43 -30.32 2.08 29.90
CA LEU A 43 -30.29 1.15 28.78
C LEU A 43 -31.70 0.70 28.37
N GLY A 44 -32.61 0.63 29.35
CA GLY A 44 -33.99 0.20 29.15
C GLY A 44 -34.17 -1.29 28.90
N VAL A 45 -33.10 -2.06 28.85
CA VAL A 45 -33.09 -3.51 28.63
C VAL A 45 -32.15 -4.18 29.62
N ARG A 46 -32.38 -5.48 29.85
CA ARG A 46 -31.58 -6.33 30.71
C ARG A 46 -31.34 -7.68 30.03
N TRP A 47 -30.22 -8.31 30.38
CA TRP A 47 -29.84 -9.64 29.94
C TRP A 47 -30.03 -10.62 31.10
N ASP A 48 -31.02 -11.49 30.98
CA ASP A 48 -31.32 -12.52 31.98
C ASP A 48 -30.71 -13.85 31.54
N TYR A 49 -30.10 -14.58 32.46
CA TYR A 49 -29.47 -15.86 32.17
C TYR A 49 -30.54 -16.96 31.98
N ASP A 50 -30.47 -17.72 30.89
CA ASP A 50 -31.42 -18.79 30.54
C ASP A 50 -30.74 -20.17 30.44
N GLY A 51 -29.70 -20.37 31.25
CA GLY A 51 -29.03 -21.67 31.38
C GLY A 51 -28.06 -21.99 30.25
N GLU A 52 -27.70 -23.25 30.13
CA GLU A 52 -26.79 -23.75 29.10
C GLU A 52 -27.55 -24.44 27.97
N VAL A 53 -27.05 -24.30 26.74
CA VAL A 53 -27.54 -25.01 25.57
C VAL A 53 -26.38 -25.60 24.81
N THR A 54 -26.53 -26.85 24.37
CA THR A 54 -25.52 -27.55 23.57
C THR A 54 -25.92 -27.44 22.09
N LYS A 55 -24.99 -26.99 21.24
CA LYS A 55 -25.15 -26.99 19.78
C LYS A 55 -23.95 -27.69 19.16
N GLY A 56 -24.17 -28.86 18.53
CA GLY A 56 -23.08 -29.75 18.12
C GLY A 56 -22.30 -30.24 19.34
N GLU A 57 -20.98 -30.16 19.29
CA GLU A 57 -20.07 -30.53 20.40
C GLU A 57 -19.78 -29.39 21.37
N VAL A 58 -20.40 -28.22 21.19
CA VAL A 58 -20.08 -27.00 21.95
C VAL A 58 -21.22 -26.62 22.89
N VAL A 59 -20.86 -26.37 24.16
CA VAL A 59 -21.78 -25.85 25.19
C VAL A 59 -21.75 -24.32 25.20
N TYR A 60 -22.92 -23.70 25.25
CA TYR A 60 -23.10 -22.25 25.30
C TYR A 60 -23.93 -21.85 26.53
N HIS A 61 -23.56 -20.77 27.20
CA HIS A 61 -24.43 -20.00 28.07
C HIS A 61 -25.44 -19.21 27.23
N LYS A 62 -26.73 -19.38 27.53
CA LYS A 62 -27.85 -18.70 26.85
C LYS A 62 -28.31 -17.52 27.69
N PHE A 63 -28.53 -16.37 27.04
CA PHE A 63 -29.05 -15.16 27.67
C PHE A 63 -30.21 -14.59 26.86
N GLN A 64 -31.22 -14.09 27.55
CA GLN A 64 -32.38 -13.44 26.95
C GLN A 64 -32.32 -11.93 27.23
N MET A 65 -32.33 -11.13 26.16
CA MET A 65 -32.49 -9.69 26.28
C MET A 65 -33.97 -9.36 26.44
N GLN A 66 -34.33 -8.72 27.54
CA GLN A 66 -35.72 -8.38 27.89
C GLN A 66 -35.81 -6.88 28.24
N PRO A 67 -36.95 -6.22 27.97
CA PRO A 67 -37.13 -4.82 28.32
C PRO A 67 -37.26 -4.65 29.84
N ASN A 68 -36.62 -3.62 30.39
CA ASN A 68 -36.63 -3.37 31.83
C ASN A 68 -38.02 -2.95 32.34
N ALA A 69 -38.31 -3.23 33.62
CA ALA A 69 -39.46 -2.67 34.32
C ALA A 69 -39.19 -1.20 34.69
N GLY A 70 -40.24 -0.38 34.80
CA GLY A 70 -40.11 1.03 35.20
C GLY A 70 -39.74 1.99 34.06
N LYS A 71 -38.95 3.03 34.39
CA LYS A 71 -38.54 4.10 33.47
C LYS A 71 -37.54 3.55 32.44
N VAL A 72 -37.91 3.60 31.17
CA VAL A 72 -37.08 3.15 30.04
C VAL A 72 -37.19 4.13 28.88
N PRO A 73 -36.23 4.16 27.94
CA PRO A 73 -36.32 5.00 26.75
C PRO A 73 -37.60 4.73 25.95
N SER A 74 -38.21 5.77 25.39
CA SER A 74 -39.50 5.70 24.68
C SER A 74 -39.60 4.61 23.61
N PRO A 75 -38.55 4.31 22.81
CA PRO A 75 -38.61 3.21 21.84
C PRO A 75 -38.71 1.82 22.47
N ILE A 76 -38.14 1.62 23.66
CA ILE A 76 -38.22 0.35 24.39
C ILE A 76 -39.56 0.25 25.12
N LYS A 77 -40.08 1.37 25.64
CA LYS A 77 -41.42 1.44 26.23
C LYS A 77 -42.51 1.00 25.25
N ARG A 78 -42.54 1.58 24.05
CA ARG A 78 -43.52 1.22 23.00
C ARG A 78 -43.42 -0.26 22.64
N TRP A 79 -42.21 -0.76 22.42
CA TRP A 79 -42.02 -2.19 22.11
C TRP A 79 -42.53 -3.12 23.18
N ARG A 80 -42.22 -2.80 24.45
CA ARG A 80 -42.67 -3.56 25.61
C ARG A 80 -44.19 -3.63 25.69
N GLU A 81 -44.89 -2.54 25.37
CA GLU A 81 -46.35 -2.46 25.33
C GLU A 81 -46.92 -3.32 24.18
N ASP A 82 -46.29 -3.30 23.01
CA ASP A 82 -46.74 -4.02 21.82
C ASP A 82 -46.42 -5.54 21.84
N HIS A 83 -45.48 -6.00 22.67
CA HIS A 83 -44.91 -7.37 22.59
C HIS A 83 -45.06 -8.19 23.87
N GLY A 84 -46.02 -7.86 24.74
CA GLY A 84 -46.35 -8.72 25.90
C GLY A 84 -45.55 -8.44 27.18
N GLY A 85 -45.02 -7.23 27.34
CA GLY A 85 -44.52 -6.74 28.64
C GLY A 85 -43.04 -7.02 28.93
N THR A 86 -42.69 -6.93 30.22
CA THR A 86 -41.29 -6.94 30.70
C THR A 86 -40.55 -8.26 30.51
N HIS A 87 -41.26 -9.36 30.25
CA HIS A 87 -40.69 -10.69 30.08
C HIS A 87 -40.59 -11.13 28.61
N ALA A 88 -41.00 -10.25 27.69
CA ALA A 88 -40.86 -10.50 26.26
C ALA A 88 -39.38 -10.52 25.85
N VAL A 89 -38.99 -11.55 25.10
CA VAL A 89 -37.61 -11.73 24.64
C VAL A 89 -37.38 -10.93 23.37
N MET A 90 -36.57 -9.89 23.47
CA MET A 90 -36.17 -9.04 22.34
C MET A 90 -35.11 -9.72 21.46
N ALA A 91 -34.18 -10.45 22.08
CA ALA A 91 -33.11 -11.17 21.42
C ALA A 91 -32.57 -12.29 22.33
N THR A 92 -31.98 -13.31 21.73
CA THR A 92 -31.25 -14.37 22.46
C THR A 92 -29.77 -14.28 22.10
N ALA A 93 -28.89 -14.28 23.10
CA ALA A 93 -27.45 -14.40 22.93
C ALA A 93 -26.97 -15.77 23.38
N LEU A 94 -26.02 -16.32 22.65
CA LEU A 94 -25.33 -17.57 22.98
C LEU A 94 -23.85 -17.28 23.13
N VAL A 95 -23.29 -17.57 24.31
CA VAL A 95 -21.89 -17.30 24.66
C VAL A 95 -21.24 -18.62 24.97
N LYS A 96 -20.19 -19.00 24.24
CA LYS A 96 -19.52 -20.29 24.41
C LYS A 96 -18.97 -20.44 25.84
N LYS A 97 -19.17 -21.60 26.45
CA LYS A 97 -18.64 -21.97 27.78
C LYS A 97 -17.13 -22.18 27.69
N ASP A 98 -16.39 -21.81 28.73
CA ASP A 98 -14.92 -21.95 28.84
C ASP A 98 -14.07 -21.11 27.86
N VAL A 99 -14.60 -19.97 27.40
CA VAL A 99 -13.79 -19.00 26.66
C VAL A 99 -12.81 -18.30 27.62
N GLN A 100 -11.56 -18.77 27.64
CA GLN A 100 -10.44 -17.96 28.13
C GLN A 100 -10.38 -16.66 27.32
N LYS A 101 -9.92 -15.55 27.94
CA LYS A 101 -9.66 -14.25 27.29
C LYS A 101 -9.17 -14.55 25.87
N MET A 102 -9.85 -14.03 24.83
CA MET A 102 -9.27 -14.12 23.48
C MET A 102 -7.79 -13.73 23.62
N PRO A 103 -6.83 -14.55 23.15
CA PRO A 103 -5.47 -14.05 23.02
C PRO A 103 -5.58 -12.69 22.32
N GLU A 104 -4.73 -11.73 22.70
CA GLU A 104 -4.77 -10.38 22.14
C GLU A 104 -5.11 -10.44 20.65
N PRO A 105 -6.10 -9.65 20.17
CA PRO A 105 -6.84 -9.97 18.96
C PRO A 105 -5.89 -10.40 17.86
N CYS A 106 -6.11 -11.59 17.29
CA CYS A 106 -5.26 -12.18 16.24
C CYS A 106 -4.89 -11.14 15.17
N GLU A 107 -5.84 -10.22 14.89
CA GLU A 107 -5.72 -9.09 13.98
C GLU A 107 -4.54 -8.13 14.25
N LEU A 108 -4.03 -8.04 15.49
CA LEU A 108 -2.86 -7.21 15.82
C LEU A 108 -1.56 -7.76 15.24
N PHE A 109 -1.47 -9.09 15.09
CA PHE A 109 -0.24 -9.77 14.67
C PHE A 109 -0.35 -10.32 13.24
N GLU A 110 -1.57 -10.65 12.80
CA GLU A 110 -1.84 -11.24 11.49
C GLU A 110 -2.20 -10.19 10.42
N TYR A 111 -1.85 -10.52 9.18
CA TYR A 111 -2.36 -9.82 8.00
C TYR A 111 -3.80 -10.27 7.73
N THR A 112 -4.74 -9.34 7.59
CA THR A 112 -6.19 -9.62 7.57
C THR A 112 -6.97 -8.92 6.46
N THR A 113 -6.40 -7.94 5.73
CA THR A 113 -7.11 -7.18 4.71
C THR A 113 -7.24 -7.90 3.38
N GLY A 114 -6.29 -8.76 3.04
CA GLY A 114 -6.32 -9.52 1.79
C GLY A 114 -5.70 -10.90 1.91
N LYS A 115 -5.80 -11.62 0.79
CA LYS A 115 -5.27 -12.96 0.56
C LYS A 115 -4.64 -13.02 -0.83
N TRP A 116 -3.87 -14.07 -1.08
CA TRP A 116 -3.24 -14.31 -2.37
C TRP A 116 -3.83 -15.57 -3.01
N ILE A 117 -4.09 -15.53 -4.31
CA ILE A 117 -4.66 -16.68 -5.03
C ILE A 117 -3.68 -17.86 -5.17
N TYR A 118 -2.38 -17.58 -5.04
CA TYR A 118 -1.26 -18.51 -4.93
C TYR A 118 -0.32 -18.06 -3.80
N ASN A 119 0.46 -18.99 -3.23
CA ASN A 119 1.41 -18.80 -2.13
C ASN A 119 0.82 -18.07 -0.90
N ASP A 120 -0.49 -18.15 -0.65
CA ASP A 120 -1.21 -17.42 0.42
C ASP A 120 -0.59 -17.64 1.81
N ALA A 121 -0.33 -18.90 2.16
CA ALA A 121 0.25 -19.25 3.45
C ALA A 121 1.66 -18.66 3.63
N LEU A 122 2.46 -18.62 2.56
CA LEU A 122 3.80 -18.01 2.56
C LEU A 122 3.69 -16.50 2.76
N ARG A 123 2.84 -15.82 1.97
CA ARG A 123 2.64 -14.36 2.02
C ARG A 123 2.08 -13.89 3.36
N HIS A 124 1.21 -14.68 4.00
CA HIS A 124 0.73 -14.43 5.36
C HIS A 124 1.84 -14.62 6.41
N ARG A 125 2.63 -15.70 6.33
CA ARG A 125 3.74 -15.97 7.25
C ARG A 125 4.79 -14.85 7.23
N GLU A 126 5.12 -14.36 6.05
CA GLU A 126 6.04 -13.23 5.83
C GLU A 126 5.58 -11.91 6.45
N ARG A 127 4.27 -11.75 6.64
CA ARG A 127 3.63 -10.53 7.18
C ARG A 127 3.14 -10.69 8.61
N ARG A 128 3.29 -11.88 9.20
CA ARG A 128 2.98 -12.13 10.60
C ARG A 128 4.08 -11.55 11.48
N ARG A 129 3.73 -10.64 12.39
CA ARG A 129 4.67 -10.02 13.34
C ARG A 129 4.06 -10.00 14.73
N ALA A 130 4.65 -10.76 15.65
CA ALA A 130 4.37 -10.64 17.07
C ALA A 130 5.25 -9.54 17.68
N PHE A 131 4.69 -8.78 18.64
CA PHE A 131 5.38 -7.73 19.38
C PHE A 131 4.71 -7.52 20.74
N ASN A 132 5.40 -6.85 21.67
CA ASN A 132 4.87 -6.55 23.00
C ASN A 132 3.99 -5.29 22.95
N VAL A 133 2.66 -5.49 22.95
CA VAL A 133 1.67 -4.40 22.83
C VAL A 133 1.72 -3.43 24.01
N SER A 134 1.91 -3.93 25.24
CA SER A 134 2.01 -3.09 26.44
C SER A 134 3.25 -2.20 26.39
N GLU A 135 4.41 -2.77 26.05
CA GLU A 135 5.63 -1.97 25.93
C GLU A 135 5.57 -0.99 24.75
N LEU A 136 4.96 -1.37 23.63
CA LEU A 136 4.75 -0.44 22.51
C LEU A 136 3.86 0.74 22.93
N LYS A 137 2.79 0.50 23.69
CA LYS A 137 1.93 1.55 24.24
C LYS A 137 2.70 2.46 25.19
N ARG A 138 3.52 1.90 26.07
CA ARG A 138 4.37 2.67 26.98
C ARG A 138 5.35 3.57 26.22
N LEU A 139 6.02 3.04 25.20
CA LEU A 139 6.94 3.79 24.33
C LEU A 139 6.20 4.87 23.53
N ALA A 140 4.99 4.56 23.04
CA ALA A 140 4.16 5.51 22.31
C ALA A 140 3.73 6.70 23.16
N ALA A 141 3.28 6.46 24.40
CA ALA A 141 2.93 7.51 25.35
C ALA A 141 4.14 8.38 25.70
N LEU A 142 5.30 7.76 25.92
CA LEU A 142 6.55 8.47 26.21
C LEU A 142 6.98 9.38 25.04
N ALA A 143 6.84 8.92 23.79
CA ALA A 143 7.18 9.69 22.60
C ALA A 143 6.37 11.00 22.47
N VAL A 144 5.17 11.04 23.04
CA VAL A 144 4.30 12.23 23.07
C VAL A 144 4.26 12.90 24.44
N GLN A 145 5.20 12.57 25.33
CA GLN A 145 5.36 13.13 26.68
C GLN A 145 4.12 12.94 27.58
N GLN A 146 3.42 11.81 27.44
CA GLN A 146 2.27 11.41 28.25
C GLN A 146 2.53 10.07 28.97
N LYS A 147 1.62 9.66 29.86
CA LYS A 147 1.74 8.38 30.59
C LYS A 147 1.00 7.27 29.87
N GLU A 148 1.46 6.03 30.04
CA GLU A 148 0.77 4.85 29.48
C GLU A 148 -0.69 4.76 29.93
N ASP A 149 -0.97 5.09 31.20
CA ASP A 149 -2.32 5.12 31.76
C ASP A 149 -3.28 6.05 31.01
N ASP A 150 -2.75 7.04 30.29
CA ASP A 150 -3.51 8.01 29.50
C ASP A 150 -3.92 7.45 28.13
N ILE A 151 -3.48 6.25 27.75
CA ILE A 151 -3.94 5.60 26.51
C ILE A 151 -5.38 5.09 26.72
N ALA A 152 -6.30 5.64 25.93
CA ALA A 152 -7.71 5.26 25.91
C ALA A 152 -8.02 4.17 24.86
N GLY A 153 -7.24 4.09 23.77
CA GLY A 153 -7.48 3.16 22.68
C GLY A 153 -6.23 2.80 21.90
N PHE A 154 -6.19 1.56 21.41
CA PHE A 154 -5.16 1.03 20.51
C PHE A 154 -5.84 0.04 19.58
N GLU A 155 -5.93 0.39 18.30
CA GLU A 155 -6.63 -0.41 17.30
C GLU A 155 -5.88 -0.39 15.97
N LYS A 156 -5.99 -1.48 15.20
CA LYS A 156 -5.43 -1.55 13.86
C LYS A 156 -6.12 -0.50 12.98
N LEU A 157 -5.32 0.38 12.38
CA LEU A 157 -5.79 1.45 11.52
C LEU A 157 -5.83 0.98 10.06
N ALA A 158 -4.73 0.42 9.60
CA ALA A 158 -4.53 0.00 8.23
C ALA A 158 -3.37 -1.00 8.14
N GLU A 159 -3.28 -1.69 7.02
CA GLU A 159 -2.10 -2.47 6.66
C GLU A 159 -1.92 -2.47 5.13
N GLY A 160 -0.67 -2.50 4.67
CA GLY A 160 -0.31 -2.50 3.25
C GLY A 160 0.66 -3.63 2.90
N GLY A 161 1.43 -3.50 1.82
CA GLY A 161 2.39 -4.53 1.41
C GLY A 161 3.56 -4.73 2.38
N PHE A 162 4.00 -3.66 3.05
CA PHE A 162 5.27 -3.61 3.80
C PHE A 162 5.12 -3.34 5.30
N ASN A 163 3.97 -2.83 5.74
CA ASN A 163 3.79 -2.32 7.10
C ASN A 163 2.36 -2.51 7.59
N ARG A 164 2.22 -2.54 8.92
CA ARG A 164 0.95 -2.42 9.64
C ARG A 164 0.94 -1.15 10.46
N SER A 165 -0.20 -0.47 10.48
CA SER A 165 -0.40 0.79 11.21
C SER A 165 -1.51 0.63 12.25
N PHE A 166 -1.29 1.22 13.42
CA PHE A 166 -2.20 1.24 14.56
C PHE A 166 -2.54 2.67 14.93
N LYS A 167 -3.82 2.95 15.18
CA LYS A 167 -4.25 4.22 15.74
C LYS A 167 -4.21 4.13 17.26
N ILE A 168 -3.55 5.09 17.87
CA ILE A 168 -3.47 5.27 19.32
C ILE A 168 -4.30 6.48 19.68
N THR A 169 -5.19 6.33 20.66
CA THR A 169 -6.05 7.40 21.17
C THR A 169 -5.76 7.62 22.64
N MET A 170 -5.40 8.86 23.01
CA MET A 170 -5.18 9.30 24.37
C MET A 170 -6.50 9.75 25.03
N ARG A 171 -6.55 9.79 26.36
CA ARG A 171 -7.74 10.19 27.15
C ARG A 171 -8.13 11.65 26.95
N ASP A 172 -7.18 12.50 26.59
CA ASP A 172 -7.40 13.90 26.23
C ASP A 172 -7.98 14.07 24.81
N GLY A 173 -8.13 12.97 24.07
CA GLY A 173 -8.62 12.94 22.69
C GLY A 173 -7.53 13.06 21.62
N PHE A 174 -6.26 13.23 22.00
CA PHE A 174 -5.15 13.25 21.06
C PHE A 174 -4.99 11.89 20.37
N GLN A 175 -4.80 11.90 19.05
CA GLN A 175 -4.71 10.70 18.22
C GLN A 175 -3.46 10.72 17.35
N PHE A 176 -2.80 9.58 17.27
CA PHE A 176 -1.59 9.40 16.46
C PHE A 176 -1.45 7.96 15.97
N VAL A 177 -0.46 7.71 15.13
CA VAL A 177 -0.23 6.42 14.47
C VAL A 177 1.06 5.78 14.98
N ALA A 178 1.02 4.47 15.23
CA ALA A 178 2.20 3.62 15.32
C ALA A 178 2.27 2.75 14.06
N ARG A 179 3.37 2.82 13.31
CA ARG A 179 3.63 2.03 12.10
C ARG A 179 4.73 1.00 12.40
N ILE A 180 4.49 -0.25 12.02
CA ILE A 180 5.38 -1.39 12.27
C ILE A 180 5.66 -2.10 10.94
N PRO A 181 6.93 -2.26 10.52
CA PRO A 181 7.27 -2.99 9.31
C PRO A 181 7.08 -4.50 9.46
N TYR A 182 6.75 -5.16 8.35
CA TYR A 182 6.70 -6.61 8.30
C TYR A 182 8.08 -7.27 8.27
N PRO A 183 8.19 -8.54 8.69
CA PRO A 183 9.42 -9.31 8.58
C PRO A 183 10.02 -9.33 7.17
N VAL A 184 9.18 -9.36 6.12
CA VAL A 184 9.58 -9.34 4.71
C VAL A 184 10.20 -8.02 4.24
N THR A 185 10.01 -6.93 4.99
CA THR A 185 10.57 -5.62 4.65
C THR A 185 12.05 -5.60 5.02
N GLU A 186 12.92 -5.78 4.03
CA GLU A 186 14.37 -5.73 4.19
C GLU A 186 15.01 -4.60 3.36
N PRO A 187 16.08 -3.96 3.87
CA PRO A 187 16.72 -4.17 5.17
C PRO A 187 16.04 -3.32 6.24
N LYS A 188 15.49 -3.96 7.29
CA LYS A 188 14.60 -3.29 8.28
C LYS A 188 15.14 -1.97 8.83
N PHE A 189 16.38 -2.00 9.30
CA PHE A 189 17.03 -0.84 9.91
C PHE A 189 17.07 0.35 8.96
N LEU A 190 17.59 0.14 7.74
CA LEU A 190 17.76 1.24 6.80
C LEU A 190 16.42 1.76 6.29
N VAL A 191 15.43 0.88 6.07
CA VAL A 191 14.09 1.31 5.64
C VAL A 191 13.46 2.23 6.68
N VAL A 192 13.48 1.84 7.95
CA VAL A 192 12.87 2.64 9.03
C VAL A 192 13.63 3.95 9.27
N ALA A 193 14.96 3.90 9.35
CA ALA A 193 15.79 5.09 9.52
C ALA A 193 15.60 6.07 8.34
N SER A 194 15.51 5.53 7.12
CA SER A 194 15.37 6.37 5.94
C SER A 194 14.00 7.01 5.80
N GLU A 195 12.93 6.26 6.09
CA GLU A 195 11.56 6.79 6.07
C GLU A 195 11.40 7.96 7.05
N VAL A 196 11.91 7.81 8.27
CA VAL A 196 11.81 8.86 9.29
C VAL A 196 12.59 10.11 8.88
N ALA A 197 13.84 9.94 8.42
CA ALA A 197 14.67 11.05 7.99
C ALA A 197 14.08 11.80 6.79
N THR A 198 13.51 11.05 5.84
CA THR A 198 12.84 11.60 4.65
C THR A 198 11.63 12.44 5.04
N ILE A 199 10.74 11.92 5.90
CA ILE A 199 9.56 12.65 6.38
C ILE A 199 9.98 13.95 7.09
N ASP A 200 10.95 13.90 7.99
CA ASP A 200 11.42 15.08 8.71
C ASP A 200 12.09 16.11 7.77
N PHE A 201 12.88 15.65 6.80
CA PHE A 201 13.49 16.50 5.78
C PHE A 201 12.42 17.21 4.94
N LEU A 202 11.46 16.47 4.40
CA LEU A 202 10.35 17.01 3.61
C LEU A 202 9.55 18.03 4.42
N ARG A 203 9.25 17.72 5.68
CA ARG A 203 8.54 18.63 6.58
C ARG A 203 9.32 19.92 6.83
N SER A 204 10.65 19.85 6.99
CA SER A 204 11.52 21.02 7.13
C SER A 204 11.55 21.92 5.89
N HIS A 205 11.16 21.40 4.72
CA HIS A 205 10.96 22.13 3.47
C HIS A 205 9.48 22.50 3.20
N GLY A 206 8.64 22.39 4.24
CA GLY A 206 7.23 22.76 4.23
C GLY A 206 6.34 21.82 3.43
N ILE A 207 6.83 20.64 3.03
CA ILE A 207 6.00 19.63 2.35
C ILE A 207 5.02 19.06 3.39
N PRO A 208 3.73 18.93 3.07
CA PRO A 208 2.71 18.47 4.02
C PRO A 208 2.81 16.96 4.26
N VAL A 209 3.77 16.56 5.08
CA VAL A 209 3.98 15.18 5.54
C VAL A 209 3.74 15.06 7.05
N PRO A 210 3.42 13.87 7.58
CA PRO A 210 3.17 13.66 9.00
C PRO A 210 4.33 14.11 9.91
N LYS A 211 4.04 14.60 11.11
CA LYS A 211 5.09 14.83 12.12
C LYS A 211 5.54 13.51 12.71
N ILE A 212 6.85 13.31 12.88
CA ILE A 212 7.39 12.19 13.65
C ILE A 212 7.44 12.54 15.14
N PHE A 213 6.97 11.62 15.99
CA PHE A 213 7.04 11.73 17.44
C PHE A 213 8.18 10.90 18.04
N GLY A 214 8.53 9.79 17.41
CA GLY A 214 9.64 8.93 17.82
C GLY A 214 9.68 7.67 16.97
N TYR A 215 10.78 6.94 16.99
CA TYR A 215 10.93 5.70 16.23
C TYR A 215 12.00 4.79 16.84
N SER A 216 12.03 3.53 16.43
CA SER A 216 13.15 2.61 16.65
C SER A 216 13.38 1.81 15.37
N ALA A 217 14.58 1.94 14.80
CA ALA A 217 15.00 1.19 13.61
C ALA A 217 15.52 -0.22 13.93
N VAL A 218 15.65 -0.58 15.21
CA VAL A 218 16.05 -1.92 15.66
C VAL A 218 14.96 -2.57 16.50
N ALA A 219 14.83 -3.89 16.41
CA ALA A 219 13.94 -4.68 17.26
C ALA A 219 14.46 -4.88 18.70
N ASP A 220 15.73 -4.54 18.98
CA ASP A 220 16.31 -4.56 20.34
C ASP A 220 15.80 -3.37 21.16
N ASN A 221 14.51 -3.44 21.49
CA ASN A 221 13.80 -2.51 22.35
C ASN A 221 12.66 -3.26 23.07
N PRO A 222 12.06 -2.68 24.12
CA PRO A 222 11.03 -3.38 24.91
C PRO A 222 9.80 -3.87 24.11
N ALA A 223 9.48 -3.27 22.96
CA ALA A 223 8.38 -3.74 22.10
C ALA A 223 8.76 -5.00 21.28
N GLY A 224 10.04 -5.32 21.13
CA GLY A 224 10.53 -6.44 20.32
C GLY A 224 10.34 -6.24 18.81
N THR A 225 10.13 -4.99 18.37
CA THR A 225 9.92 -4.66 16.97
C THR A 225 10.36 -3.24 16.65
N GLU A 226 10.78 -3.04 15.41
CA GLU A 226 10.92 -1.70 14.83
C GLU A 226 9.57 -1.00 14.82
N TYR A 227 9.57 0.32 14.97
CA TYR A 227 8.35 1.13 14.94
C TYR A 227 8.62 2.57 14.56
N ILE A 228 7.58 3.25 14.07
CA ILE A 228 7.53 4.71 13.88
C ILE A 228 6.25 5.23 14.53
N PHE A 229 6.37 6.21 15.43
CA PHE A 229 5.25 6.98 15.97
C PHE A 229 5.15 8.31 15.22
N MET A 230 3.98 8.59 14.66
CA MET A 230 3.77 9.72 13.75
C MET A 230 2.36 10.29 13.84
N GLU A 231 2.20 11.52 13.36
CA GLU A 231 0.93 12.24 13.28
C GLU A 231 -0.13 11.46 12.49
N LEU A 232 -1.35 11.42 13.02
CA LEU A 232 -2.51 10.93 12.28
C LEU A 232 -3.01 12.03 11.34
N VAL A 233 -2.73 11.90 10.05
CA VAL A 233 -3.22 12.85 9.03
C VAL A 233 -4.71 12.63 8.79
N GLN A 234 -5.48 13.70 8.92
CA GLN A 234 -6.92 13.71 8.65
C GLN A 234 -7.16 14.00 7.17
N GLY A 235 -7.97 13.18 6.52
CA GLY A 235 -8.30 13.33 5.10
C GLY A 235 -9.14 12.18 4.57
N GLN A 236 -9.41 12.22 3.27
CA GLN A 236 -10.04 11.13 2.52
C GLN A 236 -9.03 10.57 1.52
N ASN A 237 -9.02 9.25 1.33
CA ASN A 237 -8.21 8.66 0.29
C ASN A 237 -8.73 9.12 -1.08
N LEU A 238 -7.82 9.53 -1.97
CA LEU A 238 -8.21 10.03 -3.29
C LEU A 238 -8.87 8.94 -4.14
N GLY A 239 -8.43 7.68 -4.02
CA GLY A 239 -9.04 6.54 -4.72
C GLY A 239 -10.52 6.37 -4.38
N ASP A 240 -10.91 6.62 -3.12
CA ASP A 240 -12.30 6.47 -2.65
C ASP A 240 -13.25 7.51 -3.24
N ILE A 241 -12.75 8.73 -3.50
CA ILE A 241 -13.59 9.85 -3.94
C ILE A 241 -13.39 10.18 -5.42
N TRP A 242 -12.40 9.60 -6.10
CA TRP A 242 -11.98 9.95 -7.46
C TRP A 242 -13.14 10.03 -8.46
N PHE A 243 -13.99 8.99 -8.45
CA PHE A 243 -15.13 8.87 -9.36
C PHE A 243 -16.29 9.78 -8.98
N THR A 244 -16.31 10.34 -7.77
CA THR A 244 -17.31 11.33 -7.31
C THR A 244 -16.90 12.78 -7.58
N LEU A 245 -15.61 13.04 -7.82
CA LEU A 245 -15.10 14.37 -8.13
C LEU A 245 -15.62 14.87 -9.48
N SER A 246 -16.04 16.14 -9.51
CA SER A 246 -16.30 16.87 -10.75
C SER A 246 -15.02 17.06 -11.57
N GLU A 247 -15.19 17.36 -12.86
CA GLU A 247 -14.07 17.68 -13.76
C GLU A 247 -13.20 18.83 -13.22
N GLN A 248 -13.83 19.90 -12.72
CA GLN A 248 -13.11 21.06 -12.17
C GLN A 248 -12.31 20.71 -10.90
N GLU A 249 -12.83 19.81 -10.06
CA GLU A 249 -12.11 19.32 -8.88
C GLU A 249 -10.92 18.45 -9.28
N ARG A 250 -11.07 17.58 -10.28
CA ARG A 250 -9.96 16.78 -10.83
C ARG A 250 -8.87 17.67 -11.42
N ILE A 251 -9.21 18.68 -12.21
CA ILE A 251 -8.26 19.67 -12.74
C ILE A 251 -7.50 20.36 -11.60
N THR A 252 -8.23 20.83 -10.59
CA THR A 252 -7.65 21.49 -9.42
C THR A 252 -6.68 20.57 -8.68
N LEU A 253 -7.00 19.28 -8.61
CA LEU A 253 -6.15 18.28 -7.98
C LEU A 253 -4.87 18.03 -8.78
N VAL A 254 -4.97 17.84 -10.09
CA VAL A 254 -3.80 17.68 -10.96
C VAL A 254 -2.88 18.90 -10.87
N MET A 255 -3.45 20.12 -10.83
CA MET A 255 -2.67 21.34 -10.62
C MET A 255 -1.93 21.34 -9.27
N LYS A 256 -2.62 20.97 -8.17
CA LYS A 256 -1.99 20.86 -6.85
C LYS A 256 -0.90 19.80 -6.79
N LEU A 257 -1.10 18.68 -7.50
CA LEU A 257 -0.08 17.64 -7.66
C LEU A 257 1.15 18.24 -8.34
N VAL A 258 1.01 18.82 -9.53
CA VAL A 258 2.14 19.45 -10.25
C VAL A 258 2.86 20.49 -9.39
N GLN A 259 2.14 21.30 -8.61
CA GLN A 259 2.76 22.26 -7.67
C GLN A 259 3.57 21.57 -6.57
N LEU A 260 3.07 20.48 -5.99
CA LEU A 260 3.80 19.67 -5.01
C LEU A 260 5.07 19.09 -5.65
N GLU A 261 4.94 18.57 -6.86
CA GLU A 261 6.02 18.00 -7.64
C GLU A 261 7.10 19.03 -7.99
N THR A 262 6.73 20.26 -8.35
CA THR A 262 7.67 21.37 -8.55
C THR A 262 8.49 21.64 -7.30
N ARG A 263 7.88 21.53 -6.11
CA ARG A 263 8.59 21.72 -4.85
C ARG A 263 9.52 20.56 -4.54
N LEU A 264 9.07 19.32 -4.72
CA LEU A 264 9.88 18.11 -4.50
C LEU A 264 11.08 18.08 -5.45
N PHE A 265 10.85 18.34 -6.74
CA PHE A 265 11.90 18.51 -7.72
C PHE A 265 12.66 19.82 -7.57
N GLY A 266 12.32 20.70 -6.64
CA GLY A 266 13.17 21.84 -6.29
C GLY A 266 14.34 21.45 -5.41
N LEU A 267 14.22 20.34 -4.68
CA LEU A 267 15.20 19.86 -3.70
C LEU A 267 16.43 19.27 -4.41
N GLN A 268 17.62 19.53 -3.87
CA GLN A 268 18.90 19.13 -4.46
C GLN A 268 19.66 18.22 -3.50
N PHE A 269 20.26 17.17 -4.05
CA PHE A 269 20.98 16.16 -3.26
C PHE A 269 22.41 15.94 -3.76
N PRO A 270 23.34 15.58 -2.85
CA PRO A 270 24.77 15.43 -3.14
C PRO A 270 25.16 14.05 -3.69
N ALA A 271 24.27 13.07 -3.66
CA ALA A 271 24.51 11.70 -4.11
C ALA A 271 23.20 10.95 -4.32
N SER A 272 23.25 9.87 -5.09
CA SER A 272 22.13 8.94 -5.23
C SER A 272 22.11 7.89 -4.12
N GLY A 273 20.92 7.49 -3.69
CA GLY A 273 20.71 6.58 -2.56
C GLY A 273 19.45 6.98 -1.80
N SER A 274 19.41 6.69 -0.50
CA SER A 274 18.29 7.07 0.38
C SER A 274 18.76 8.05 1.47
N LEU A 275 17.82 8.81 2.05
CA LEU A 275 18.12 9.86 3.03
C LEU A 275 18.09 9.28 4.43
N TYR A 276 19.01 9.68 5.30
CA TYR A 276 19.10 9.25 6.69
C TYR A 276 19.42 10.43 7.60
N TYR A 277 19.19 10.28 8.90
CA TYR A 277 19.92 11.11 9.86
C TYR A 277 21.39 10.72 9.84
N TYR A 278 22.25 11.73 9.97
CA TYR A 278 23.70 11.50 9.96
C TYR A 278 24.13 10.50 11.04
N ASP A 279 23.48 10.55 12.21
CA ASP A 279 23.84 9.73 13.37
C ASP A 279 23.31 8.29 13.30
N ASP A 280 22.38 7.98 12.40
CA ASP A 280 21.84 6.62 12.23
C ASP A 280 22.79 5.73 11.41
N LEU A 281 23.61 6.33 10.55
CA LEU A 281 24.54 5.58 9.71
C LEU A 281 25.91 5.43 10.40
N PRO A 282 26.50 4.22 10.38
CA PRO A 282 27.87 4.01 10.80
C PRO A 282 28.86 4.95 10.10
N ALA A 283 29.87 5.43 10.82
CA ALA A 283 30.90 6.34 10.29
C ALA A 283 31.70 5.76 9.10
N HIS A 284 31.66 4.43 8.91
CA HIS A 284 32.33 3.73 7.82
C HIS A 284 31.54 3.73 6.50
N ASP A 285 30.28 4.17 6.49
CA ASP A 285 29.43 4.19 5.29
C ASP A 285 29.67 5.44 4.42
N TYR A 286 30.64 6.30 4.80
CA TYR A 286 31.02 7.53 4.10
C TYR A 286 29.82 8.31 3.53
N PRO A 287 28.82 8.66 4.36
CA PRO A 287 27.56 9.19 3.86
C PRO A 287 27.73 10.58 3.24
N ALA A 288 26.97 10.87 2.18
CA ALA A 288 27.05 12.16 1.49
C ALA A 288 26.17 13.20 2.21
N ILE A 289 26.81 14.15 2.88
CA ILE A 289 26.14 15.15 3.71
C ILE A 289 25.19 16.02 2.89
N VAL A 290 23.92 16.08 3.30
CA VAL A 290 22.90 16.95 2.68
C VAL A 290 22.92 18.31 3.38
N PRO A 291 23.18 19.41 2.65
CA PRO A 291 23.13 20.74 3.24
C PRO A 291 21.73 21.07 3.77
N SER A 292 21.64 21.50 5.03
CA SER A 292 20.41 22.05 5.61
C SER A 292 20.67 23.46 6.16
N PRO A 293 19.71 24.40 6.07
CA PRO A 293 19.85 25.75 6.62
C PRO A 293 20.11 25.77 8.14
N SER A 294 19.67 24.71 8.84
CA SER A 294 19.69 24.64 10.32
C SER A 294 20.91 23.91 10.90
N SER A 295 21.53 23.01 10.16
CA SER A 295 22.72 22.25 10.58
C SER A 295 23.34 21.58 9.37
N THR A 296 24.67 21.61 9.27
CA THR A 296 25.41 20.94 8.20
C THR A 296 25.54 19.44 8.40
N ARG A 297 25.14 18.87 9.54
CA ARG A 297 25.27 17.42 9.83
C ARG A 297 23.99 16.81 10.39
N ARG A 298 22.83 17.23 9.90
CA ARG A 298 21.55 16.61 10.29
C ARG A 298 21.19 15.44 9.40
N PHE A 299 21.29 15.64 8.08
CA PHE A 299 20.87 14.67 7.08
C PHE A 299 22.03 14.25 6.17
N CYS A 300 21.96 13.03 5.67
CA CYS A 300 22.93 12.51 4.72
C CYS A 300 22.30 11.49 3.78
N ILE A 301 22.94 11.27 2.63
CA ILE A 301 22.59 10.17 1.71
C ILE A 301 23.46 8.97 2.04
N GLY A 302 22.81 7.83 2.19
CA GLY A 302 23.43 6.54 2.48
C GLY A 302 23.06 5.48 1.45
N PRO A 303 23.13 4.20 1.83
CA PRO A 303 22.69 3.09 1.00
C PRO A 303 21.25 3.26 0.55
N ASP A 304 20.96 2.78 -0.65
CA ASP A 304 19.66 2.73 -1.25
C ASP A 304 18.78 1.66 -0.58
N THR A 305 17.51 1.96 -0.31
CA THR A 305 16.58 1.06 0.41
C THR A 305 15.56 0.31 -0.45
N SER A 306 15.47 0.48 -1.78
CA SER A 306 14.35 -0.21 -2.45
C SER A 306 14.56 -1.70 -2.63
N LEU A 307 13.42 -2.38 -2.54
CA LEU A 307 13.26 -3.82 -2.39
C LEU A 307 14.13 -4.64 -3.36
N GLY A 308 14.18 -4.26 -4.63
CA GLY A 308 14.96 -4.98 -5.65
C GLY A 308 16.47 -5.10 -5.36
N LEU A 309 17.06 -4.31 -4.46
CA LEU A 309 18.47 -4.45 -4.08
C LEU A 309 18.70 -5.39 -2.88
N TRP A 310 17.62 -5.76 -2.18
CA TRP A 310 17.67 -6.41 -0.88
C TRP A 310 16.81 -7.68 -0.79
N TYR A 311 15.94 -7.91 -1.77
CA TYR A 311 15.04 -9.05 -1.79
C TYR A 311 15.76 -10.39 -2.00
N GLY A 312 15.35 -11.40 -1.25
CA GLY A 312 15.85 -12.78 -1.32
C GLY A 312 17.38 -12.87 -1.23
N LYS A 313 17.97 -13.68 -2.12
CA LYS A 313 19.43 -13.92 -2.16
C LYS A 313 20.26 -12.65 -2.41
N ARG A 314 19.67 -11.57 -2.92
CA ARG A 314 20.38 -10.29 -3.15
C ARG A 314 20.84 -9.65 -1.84
N LEU A 315 20.18 -9.96 -0.71
CA LEU A 315 20.59 -9.50 0.63
C LEU A 315 22.04 -9.89 0.95
N ASN A 316 22.45 -11.10 0.54
CA ASN A 316 23.73 -11.71 0.87
C ASN A 316 24.88 -11.28 -0.06
N LEU A 317 24.60 -10.48 -1.09
CA LEU A 317 25.61 -10.01 -2.02
C LEU A 317 26.46 -8.90 -1.39
N SER A 318 27.78 -9.04 -1.49
CA SER A 318 28.76 -8.02 -1.11
C SER A 318 28.90 -6.98 -2.22
N VAL A 319 27.87 -6.15 -2.41
CA VAL A 319 27.83 -5.09 -3.43
C VAL A 319 27.68 -3.70 -2.81
N GLU A 320 28.28 -2.68 -3.43
CA GLU A 320 28.05 -1.28 -3.04
C GLU A 320 26.58 -0.92 -3.33
N ARG A 321 25.83 -0.52 -2.31
CA ARG A 321 24.41 -0.10 -2.44
C ARG A 321 24.23 1.42 -2.31
N GLY A 322 25.31 2.18 -2.40
CA GLY A 322 25.33 3.63 -2.24
C GLY A 322 25.98 4.09 -0.91
N PRO A 323 26.14 5.41 -0.71
CA PRO A 323 25.71 6.48 -1.61
C PRO A 323 26.55 6.55 -2.89
N PHE A 324 25.89 6.75 -4.04
CA PHE A 324 26.56 6.84 -5.33
C PHE A 324 26.94 8.30 -5.63
N ASN A 325 28.20 8.64 -5.35
CA ASN A 325 28.74 10.00 -5.53
C ASN A 325 29.11 10.31 -6.99
N PHE A 326 28.97 11.59 -7.35
CA PHE A 326 29.18 12.14 -8.70
C PHE A 326 30.56 11.89 -9.33
N ARG A 327 31.61 11.65 -8.53
CA ARG A 327 32.96 11.38 -9.06
C ARG A 327 33.18 9.93 -9.51
N LYS A 328 32.42 8.97 -8.96
CA LYS A 328 32.52 7.54 -9.36
C LYS A 328 31.60 7.21 -10.55
N THR A 329 30.56 8.01 -10.80
CA THR A 329 29.54 7.80 -11.86
C THR A 329 29.82 8.56 -13.16
N GLU A 330 31.06 9.03 -13.37
CA GLU A 330 31.47 9.85 -14.53
C GLU A 330 31.08 9.23 -15.88
N ILE A 331 31.01 7.90 -15.97
CA ILE A 331 30.60 7.17 -17.17
C ILE A 331 29.13 7.40 -17.52
N LEU A 332 28.20 7.27 -16.55
CA LEU A 332 26.77 7.55 -16.77
C LEU A 332 26.53 9.03 -17.14
N TRP A 333 27.34 9.93 -16.57
CA TRP A 333 27.21 11.37 -16.78
C TRP A 333 27.80 11.90 -18.09
N ARG A 334 28.77 11.18 -18.70
CA ARG A 334 29.28 11.48 -20.04
C ARG A 334 28.23 11.29 -21.13
N PHE A 335 27.27 10.38 -20.91
CA PHE A 335 26.15 10.11 -21.81
C PHE A 335 24.83 10.76 -21.36
N SER A 336 24.90 11.64 -20.35
CA SER A 336 23.71 12.27 -19.75
C SER A 336 23.34 13.61 -20.40
N PRO A 337 22.03 13.95 -20.43
CA PRO A 337 21.52 15.21 -21.01
C PRO A 337 22.10 16.48 -20.36
N PRO A 338 21.98 17.66 -21.00
CA PRO A 338 22.52 18.93 -20.46
C PRO A 338 21.97 19.28 -19.06
N GLU A 339 22.76 20.03 -18.27
CA GLU A 339 22.34 20.67 -17.01
C GLU A 339 21.10 21.54 -17.30
N PRO A 340 19.89 21.20 -16.79
CA PRO A 340 19.59 20.84 -15.39
C PRO A 340 19.14 19.40 -15.14
N GLN A 341 19.04 18.54 -16.16
CA GLN A 341 18.50 17.18 -16.03
C GLN A 341 19.41 16.24 -15.21
N LYS A 342 20.65 16.68 -14.96
CA LYS A 342 21.65 15.98 -14.15
C LYS A 342 21.48 16.15 -12.64
N ARG A 343 20.61 17.05 -12.20
CA ARG A 343 20.38 17.26 -10.77
C ARG A 343 19.62 16.09 -10.16
N LEU A 344 20.09 15.63 -9.00
CA LEU A 344 19.41 14.59 -8.23
C LEU A 344 18.18 15.19 -7.56
N ARG A 345 17.04 14.53 -7.75
CA ARG A 345 15.74 14.92 -7.22
C ARG A 345 15.11 13.74 -6.48
N ILE A 346 13.95 13.99 -5.86
CA ILE A 346 13.20 12.96 -5.12
C ILE A 346 12.48 12.03 -6.09
N SER A 347 12.69 10.72 -5.94
CA SER A 347 12.00 9.71 -6.76
C SER A 347 10.55 9.64 -6.37
N LYS A 348 9.69 9.51 -7.37
CA LYS A 348 8.27 9.29 -7.19
C LYS A 348 7.93 7.87 -7.64
N HIS A 349 7.48 7.04 -6.73
CA HIS A 349 6.60 5.93 -7.10
C HIS A 349 5.16 6.44 -6.92
N LEU A 350 4.60 6.98 -7.99
CA LEU A 350 3.19 7.36 -8.08
C LEU A 350 2.43 6.29 -8.87
N ASP A 351 2.61 5.03 -8.46
CA ASP A 351 1.95 3.89 -9.10
C ASP A 351 0.46 3.87 -8.72
N ASP A 352 0.08 4.53 -7.62
CA ASP A 352 -1.31 4.86 -7.30
C ASP A 352 -1.40 6.17 -6.50
N LEU A 353 -2.19 7.13 -6.97
CA LEU A 353 -2.48 8.39 -6.26
C LEU A 353 -3.11 8.16 -4.88
N SER A 354 -3.68 6.97 -4.64
CA SER A 354 -4.19 6.55 -3.33
C SER A 354 -3.09 6.36 -2.27
N ASN A 355 -1.83 6.21 -2.71
CA ASN A 355 -0.72 5.70 -1.92
C ASN A 355 0.52 6.61 -1.97
N LEU A 356 0.32 7.92 -2.11
CA LEU A 356 1.37 8.95 -2.10
C LEU A 356 2.35 8.88 -0.89
N PHE A 357 2.02 8.09 0.14
CA PHE A 357 2.72 7.97 1.41
C PHE A 357 3.08 6.51 1.80
N SER A 358 2.79 5.51 0.96
CA SER A 358 2.77 4.11 1.41
C SER A 358 4.15 3.46 1.56
N VAL A 359 5.22 4.02 0.99
CA VAL A 359 6.61 3.63 1.28
C VAL A 359 7.53 4.85 1.10
N PHE A 360 7.90 5.55 2.18
CA PHE A 360 8.95 6.59 2.12
C PHE A 360 10.37 5.99 2.13
N ALA A 361 10.59 4.94 1.33
CA ALA A 361 11.93 4.58 0.89
C ALA A 361 12.22 5.41 -0.37
N GLU A 362 12.23 6.75 -0.23
CA GLU A 362 12.48 7.65 -1.35
C GLU A 362 13.95 7.51 -1.76
N ARG A 363 14.16 7.06 -3.00
CA ARG A 363 15.47 7.09 -3.66
C ARG A 363 15.70 8.48 -4.25
N PHE A 364 16.93 8.96 -4.21
CA PHE A 364 17.35 10.16 -4.95
C PHE A 364 18.11 9.73 -6.18
N LEU A 365 17.59 10.09 -7.35
CA LEU A 365 18.13 9.75 -8.66
C LEU A 365 18.15 11.02 -9.53
N PRO A 366 18.94 11.02 -10.61
CA PRO A 366 18.88 12.06 -11.62
C PRO A 366 17.46 12.32 -12.11
N LEU A 367 17.11 13.58 -12.37
CA LEU A 367 15.78 13.95 -12.87
C LEU A 367 15.39 13.16 -14.13
N PHE A 368 16.33 12.86 -15.03
CA PHE A 368 16.01 12.08 -16.24
C PHE A 368 15.64 10.62 -15.96
N LEU A 369 16.01 10.05 -14.80
CA LEU A 369 15.60 8.71 -14.38
C LEU A 369 14.25 8.70 -13.65
N GLN A 370 13.82 9.86 -13.16
CA GLN A 370 12.60 10.01 -12.35
C GLN A 370 11.48 10.77 -13.06
N CYS A 371 11.78 11.45 -14.16
CA CYS A 371 10.75 12.09 -14.95
C CYS A 371 9.75 11.00 -15.39
N GLY A 372 8.46 11.30 -15.38
CA GLY A 372 7.41 10.33 -15.66
C GLY A 372 6.04 10.95 -15.40
N ILE A 373 5.03 10.45 -16.10
CA ILE A 373 3.64 10.79 -15.81
C ILE A 373 3.12 9.71 -14.84
N PRO A 374 2.49 10.08 -13.71
CA PRO A 374 1.90 9.12 -12.76
C PRO A 374 1.01 8.10 -13.45
N GLN A 375 1.03 6.84 -13.03
CA GLN A 375 0.34 5.74 -13.74
C GLN A 375 -1.17 5.98 -13.86
N SER A 376 -1.78 6.61 -12.86
CA SER A 376 -3.20 6.97 -12.85
C SER A 376 -3.56 8.16 -13.75
N LEU A 377 -2.57 8.91 -14.24
CA LEU A 377 -2.74 10.08 -15.12
C LEU A 377 -2.20 9.83 -16.53
N GLN A 378 -1.34 8.84 -16.72
CA GLN A 378 -0.75 8.51 -18.02
C GLN A 378 -1.74 7.76 -18.93
N ASN A 379 -1.45 7.81 -20.23
CA ASN A 379 -2.21 7.14 -21.29
C ASN A 379 -1.27 6.90 -22.49
N TYR A 380 -0.10 6.30 -22.23
CA TYR A 380 0.91 5.99 -23.24
C TYR A 380 0.38 4.97 -24.26
N GLY A 381 0.89 5.03 -25.50
CA GLY A 381 0.43 4.19 -26.60
C GLY A 381 -0.84 4.70 -27.30
N ASP A 382 -1.39 5.85 -26.87
CA ASP A 382 -2.52 6.52 -27.51
C ASP A 382 -2.04 7.74 -28.31
N GLU A 383 -2.24 7.73 -29.63
CA GLU A 383 -1.76 8.75 -30.56
C GLU A 383 -2.23 10.17 -30.19
N ILE A 384 -3.47 10.32 -29.73
CA ILE A 384 -4.05 11.62 -29.33
C ILE A 384 -3.34 12.15 -28.08
N SER A 385 -3.06 11.28 -27.10
CA SER A 385 -2.36 11.63 -25.87
C SER A 385 -0.90 11.99 -26.15
N GLU A 386 -0.20 11.18 -26.96
CA GLU A 386 1.22 11.40 -27.29
C GLU A 386 1.45 12.65 -28.13
N SER A 387 0.52 12.97 -29.04
CA SER A 387 0.57 14.21 -29.84
C SER A 387 0.03 15.44 -29.09
N LEU A 388 -0.42 15.28 -27.84
CA LEU A 388 -1.03 16.33 -27.01
C LEU A 388 -2.15 17.08 -27.75
N GLN A 389 -2.95 16.36 -28.54
CA GLN A 389 -4.16 16.90 -29.13
C GLN A 389 -5.23 17.10 -28.04
N THR A 390 -6.00 18.19 -28.14
CA THR A 390 -7.10 18.45 -27.20
C THR A 390 -8.12 17.29 -27.28
N PRO A 391 -8.35 16.56 -26.19
CA PRO A 391 -9.26 15.41 -26.21
C PRO A 391 -10.70 15.85 -26.49
N SER A 392 -11.44 15.02 -27.22
CA SER A 392 -12.86 15.19 -27.50
C SER A 392 -13.58 13.84 -27.55
N LEU A 393 -14.88 13.84 -27.26
CA LEU A 393 -15.74 12.68 -27.50
C LEU A 393 -16.03 12.53 -29.00
N PRO A 394 -16.30 11.32 -29.50
CA PRO A 394 -16.67 11.10 -30.90
C PRO A 394 -17.96 11.84 -31.23
N ARG A 395 -18.11 12.31 -32.48
CA ARG A 395 -19.27 13.13 -32.89
C ARG A 395 -20.60 12.39 -32.78
N ASN A 396 -20.59 11.07 -32.91
CA ASN A 396 -21.76 10.20 -32.79
C ASN A 396 -21.94 9.60 -31.40
N PHE A 397 -21.31 10.16 -30.35
CA PHE A 397 -21.31 9.60 -29.00
C PHE A 397 -22.73 9.30 -28.47
N ASP A 398 -23.66 10.25 -28.63
CA ASP A 398 -25.04 10.11 -28.16
C ASP A 398 -25.84 9.02 -28.91
N GLU A 399 -25.32 8.54 -30.04
CA GLU A 399 -25.92 7.50 -30.89
C GLU A 399 -25.35 6.09 -30.60
N LEU A 400 -24.32 5.99 -29.75
CA LEU A 400 -23.66 4.73 -29.41
C LEU A 400 -24.44 3.93 -28.35
N GLU A 401 -24.17 2.62 -28.30
CA GLU A 401 -24.68 1.77 -27.22
C GLU A 401 -24.07 2.16 -25.87
N GLU A 402 -24.77 1.90 -24.77
CA GLU A 402 -24.36 2.30 -23.41
C GLU A 402 -22.93 1.80 -23.06
N ILE A 403 -22.58 0.58 -23.47
CA ILE A 403 -21.24 0.03 -23.25
C ILE A 403 -20.15 0.78 -24.04
N GLN A 404 -20.47 1.21 -25.27
CA GLN A 404 -19.57 1.98 -26.11
C GLN A 404 -19.45 3.42 -25.59
N GLN A 405 -20.55 4.02 -25.14
CA GLN A 405 -20.54 5.32 -24.47
C GLN A 405 -19.66 5.28 -23.21
N PHE A 406 -19.77 4.23 -22.41
CA PHE A 406 -18.91 4.03 -21.24
C PHE A 406 -17.42 3.94 -21.64
N GLN A 407 -17.08 3.11 -22.63
CA GLN A 407 -15.71 2.96 -23.12
C GLN A 407 -15.13 4.28 -23.65
N HIS A 408 -15.89 5.02 -24.46
CA HIS A 408 -15.47 6.32 -24.98
C HIS A 408 -15.34 7.38 -23.88
N THR A 409 -16.20 7.34 -22.87
CA THR A 409 -16.12 8.25 -21.70
C THR A 409 -14.85 7.98 -20.90
N GLU A 410 -14.53 6.72 -20.61
CA GLU A 410 -13.32 6.36 -19.87
C GLU A 410 -12.05 6.68 -20.66
N LEU A 411 -12.03 6.44 -21.97
CA LEU A 411 -10.92 6.82 -22.83
C LEU A 411 -10.74 8.34 -22.88
N PHE A 412 -11.83 9.09 -23.06
CA PHE A 412 -11.80 10.55 -23.00
C PHE A 412 -11.25 11.05 -21.67
N ARG A 413 -11.69 10.47 -20.55
CA ARG A 413 -11.19 10.80 -19.21
C ARG A 413 -9.68 10.56 -19.10
N LYS A 414 -9.16 9.41 -19.55
CA LYS A 414 -7.71 9.11 -19.54
C LYS A 414 -6.92 10.11 -20.38
N ARG A 415 -7.37 10.38 -21.61
CA ARG A 415 -6.76 11.38 -22.52
C ARG A 415 -6.75 12.78 -21.89
N GLN A 416 -7.87 13.17 -21.28
CA GLN A 416 -8.02 14.47 -20.63
C GLN A 416 -7.04 14.64 -19.46
N LEU A 417 -6.92 13.64 -18.58
CA LEU A 417 -6.00 13.68 -17.44
C LEU A 417 -4.53 13.74 -17.90
N HIS A 418 -4.17 12.94 -18.89
CA HIS A 418 -2.84 12.97 -19.50
C HIS A 418 -2.52 14.36 -20.06
N TYR A 419 -3.40 14.88 -20.91
CA TYR A 419 -3.26 16.19 -21.52
C TYR A 419 -3.13 17.30 -20.47
N LEU A 420 -4.00 17.30 -19.45
CA LEU A 420 -3.98 18.28 -18.37
C LEU A 420 -2.67 18.22 -17.57
N TYR A 421 -2.22 17.02 -17.19
CA TYR A 421 -0.98 16.85 -16.44
C TYR A 421 0.22 17.38 -17.23
N VAL A 422 0.36 16.98 -18.50
CA VAL A 422 1.49 17.39 -19.34
C VAL A 422 1.48 18.91 -19.56
N LYS A 423 0.30 19.49 -19.84
CA LYS A 423 0.14 20.94 -20.01
C LYS A 423 0.49 21.72 -18.75
N LEU A 424 -0.08 21.33 -17.60
CA LEU A 424 0.17 22.01 -16.33
C LEU A 424 1.64 21.86 -15.89
N THR A 425 2.25 20.72 -16.17
CA THR A 425 3.68 20.51 -15.96
C THR A 425 4.52 21.44 -16.83
N ALA A 426 4.19 21.59 -18.11
CA ALA A 426 4.89 22.52 -19.00
C ALA A 426 4.84 23.96 -18.47
N GLU A 427 3.69 24.38 -17.95
CA GLU A 427 3.45 25.72 -17.42
C GLU A 427 4.13 25.97 -16.06
N ASN A 428 4.16 24.98 -15.16
CA ASN A 428 4.53 25.15 -13.75
C ASN A 428 5.84 24.46 -13.35
N ASN A 429 6.39 23.60 -14.22
CA ASN A 429 7.57 22.78 -13.96
C ASN A 429 8.35 22.50 -15.25
N SER A 430 8.91 23.56 -15.85
CA SER A 430 9.62 23.47 -17.12
C SER A 430 10.82 22.50 -17.08
N GLU A 431 11.52 22.38 -15.94
CA GLU A 431 12.59 21.39 -15.78
C GLU A 431 12.07 19.95 -15.93
N HIS A 432 10.97 19.60 -15.26
CA HIS A 432 10.37 18.27 -15.39
C HIS A 432 9.80 18.05 -16.79
N TYR A 433 9.11 19.03 -17.36
CA TYR A 433 8.57 18.93 -18.72
C TYR A 433 9.68 18.70 -19.76
N ASN A 434 10.80 19.43 -19.64
CA ASN A 434 11.96 19.22 -20.52
C ASN A 434 12.56 17.83 -20.33
N ALA A 435 12.61 17.30 -19.11
CA ALA A 435 13.09 15.96 -18.85
C ALA A 435 12.13 14.87 -19.40
N LEU A 436 10.82 15.11 -19.33
CA LEU A 436 9.77 14.23 -19.89
C LEU A 436 9.83 14.14 -21.42
N THR A 437 10.01 15.29 -22.08
CA THR A 437 9.92 15.42 -23.55
C THR A 437 11.24 15.17 -24.26
N TYR A 438 12.34 15.02 -23.53
CA TYR A 438 13.64 14.72 -24.14
C TYR A 438 13.68 13.28 -24.67
N HIS A 439 13.79 13.15 -25.99
CA HIS A 439 13.59 11.90 -26.73
C HIS A 439 14.37 10.70 -26.17
N SER A 440 15.65 10.88 -25.83
CA SER A 440 16.49 9.78 -25.35
C SER A 440 16.35 9.49 -23.84
N ASN A 441 15.58 10.26 -23.08
CA ASN A 441 15.37 9.98 -21.64
C ASN A 441 14.44 8.79 -21.39
N THR A 442 13.47 8.53 -22.28
CA THR A 442 12.62 7.33 -22.18
C THR A 442 13.46 6.07 -22.30
N LEU A 443 14.34 6.00 -23.30
CA LEU A 443 15.24 4.86 -23.49
C LEU A 443 16.21 4.71 -22.30
N ARG A 444 16.81 5.81 -21.81
CA ARG A 444 17.70 5.77 -20.63
C ARG A 444 16.99 5.25 -19.37
N ARG A 445 15.75 5.67 -19.12
CA ARG A 445 14.92 5.19 -18.00
C ARG A 445 14.66 3.69 -18.12
N ARG A 446 14.19 3.24 -19.28
CA ARG A 446 13.88 1.83 -19.52
C ARG A 446 15.09 0.94 -19.27
N ILE A 447 16.27 1.28 -19.80
CA ILE A 447 17.51 0.53 -19.54
C ILE A 447 17.84 0.47 -18.04
N PHE A 448 17.70 1.60 -17.34
CA PHE A 448 17.99 1.65 -15.90
C PHE A 448 17.03 0.76 -15.10
N HIS A 449 15.74 0.75 -15.43
CA HIS A 449 14.75 -0.11 -14.78
C HIS A 449 14.97 -1.58 -15.16
N HIS A 450 15.06 -1.89 -16.45
CA HIS A 450 15.24 -3.25 -16.93
C HIS A 450 16.60 -3.86 -16.57
N ALA A 451 17.57 -3.08 -16.11
CA ALA A 451 18.84 -3.61 -15.60
C ALA A 451 18.67 -4.50 -14.37
N SER A 452 17.57 -4.36 -13.60
CA SER A 452 17.25 -5.25 -12.48
C SER A 452 16.43 -6.48 -12.87
N ASP A 453 15.72 -6.42 -13.99
CA ASP A 453 14.72 -7.43 -14.38
C ASP A 453 15.28 -8.83 -14.66
N PRO A 454 16.55 -9.02 -15.08
CA PRO A 454 17.18 -10.34 -15.16
C PRO A 454 17.10 -11.14 -13.87
N TRP A 455 17.07 -10.45 -12.73
CA TRP A 455 16.93 -11.09 -11.43
C TRP A 455 15.51 -11.57 -11.11
N GLU A 456 14.51 -11.05 -11.83
CA GLU A 456 13.12 -11.53 -11.82
C GLU A 456 12.88 -12.55 -12.96
N GLY A 457 13.93 -12.93 -13.69
CA GLY A 457 13.87 -13.88 -14.80
C GLY A 457 13.70 -13.25 -16.18
N ASP A 458 13.51 -11.93 -16.27
CA ASP A 458 13.36 -11.25 -17.56
C ASP A 458 14.71 -10.70 -18.08
N ASN A 459 15.25 -11.42 -19.06
CA ASN A 459 16.46 -11.00 -19.76
C ASN A 459 16.17 -10.29 -21.10
N ILE A 460 14.93 -10.32 -21.56
CA ILE A 460 14.53 -9.94 -22.91
C ILE A 460 14.29 -8.44 -22.98
N ALA A 461 13.63 -7.85 -21.98
CA ALA A 461 13.35 -6.42 -21.93
C ALA A 461 14.63 -5.57 -21.96
N LEU A 462 15.63 -5.93 -21.13
CA LEU A 462 16.93 -5.26 -21.12
C LEU A 462 17.66 -5.42 -22.45
N LYS A 463 17.66 -6.63 -23.03
CA LYS A 463 18.35 -6.90 -24.29
C LYS A 463 17.72 -6.11 -25.45
N ALA A 464 16.39 -6.01 -25.51
CA ALA A 464 15.68 -5.24 -26.51
C ALA A 464 15.99 -3.73 -26.40
N ASP A 465 16.13 -3.22 -25.18
CA ASP A 465 16.56 -1.85 -24.96
C ASP A 465 18.01 -1.62 -25.41
N LEU A 466 18.92 -2.55 -25.11
CA LEU A 466 20.31 -2.47 -25.57
C LEU A 466 20.43 -2.54 -27.10
N VAL A 467 19.61 -3.33 -27.78
CA VAL A 467 19.50 -3.33 -29.25
C VAL A 467 19.03 -1.96 -29.75
N THR A 468 18.02 -1.38 -29.08
CA THR A 468 17.51 -0.04 -29.42
C THR A 468 18.58 1.04 -29.22
N VAL A 469 19.41 0.94 -28.17
CA VAL A 469 20.58 1.80 -27.95
C VAL A 469 21.60 1.64 -29.07
N SER A 470 21.92 0.40 -29.44
CA SER A 470 22.90 0.12 -30.49
C SER A 470 22.48 0.72 -31.83
N ARG A 471 21.18 0.64 -32.17
CA ARG A 471 20.63 1.20 -33.42
C ARG A 471 20.55 2.72 -33.42
N ASN A 472 20.28 3.33 -32.26
CA ASN A 472 20.09 4.78 -32.12
C ASN A 472 21.25 5.45 -31.36
N TRP A 473 22.46 4.90 -31.45
CA TRP A 473 23.59 5.31 -30.61
C TRP A 473 23.87 6.81 -30.72
N GLU A 474 23.81 7.39 -31.91
CA GLU A 474 24.03 8.82 -32.16
C GLU A 474 23.05 9.73 -31.42
N GLU A 475 21.86 9.25 -31.06
CA GLU A 475 20.84 9.99 -30.31
C GLU A 475 21.00 9.83 -28.79
N VAL A 476 21.67 8.75 -28.39
CA VAL A 476 21.98 8.44 -26.98
C VAL A 476 23.27 9.12 -26.54
N THR A 477 24.27 9.28 -27.42
CA THR A 477 25.52 9.98 -27.11
C THR A 477 25.46 11.46 -27.49
N LEU A 478 25.95 12.34 -26.60
CA LEU A 478 26.22 13.74 -26.94
C LEU A 478 27.50 13.88 -27.79
N ASP A 479 28.38 12.88 -27.76
CA ASP A 479 29.60 12.82 -28.56
C ASP A 479 29.42 11.88 -29.76
N ARG A 480 29.09 12.46 -30.91
CA ARG A 480 28.92 11.75 -32.19
C ARG A 480 30.18 11.04 -32.69
N ARG A 481 31.35 11.28 -32.08
CA ARG A 481 32.62 10.63 -32.47
C ARG A 481 32.89 9.36 -31.69
N SER A 482 32.17 9.12 -30.60
CA SER A 482 32.33 7.91 -29.79
C SER A 482 31.60 6.74 -30.45
N PRO A 483 32.28 5.64 -30.83
CA PRO A 483 31.61 4.45 -31.37
C PRO A 483 30.75 3.79 -30.30
N CYS A 484 29.70 3.08 -30.73
CA CYS A 484 28.86 2.31 -29.80
C CYS A 484 29.69 1.19 -29.14
N PRO A 485 29.67 1.05 -27.80
CA PRO A 485 30.46 0.03 -27.11
C PRO A 485 29.87 -1.39 -27.23
N ILE A 486 28.63 -1.48 -27.70
CA ILE A 486 27.89 -2.73 -27.88
C ILE A 486 27.55 -2.89 -29.36
N PHE A 487 27.50 -4.13 -29.81
CA PHE A 487 27.18 -4.49 -31.18
C PHE A 487 26.30 -5.74 -31.16
N PHE A 488 25.26 -5.71 -31.98
CA PHE A 488 24.39 -6.85 -32.26
C PHE A 488 24.36 -7.06 -33.76
N SER A 489 24.45 -8.30 -34.21
CA SER A 489 24.16 -8.62 -35.61
C SER A 489 22.70 -8.33 -35.96
N ASP A 490 22.39 -8.21 -37.25
CA ASP A 490 21.02 -8.02 -37.72
C ASP A 490 20.11 -9.20 -37.31
N ASP A 491 20.64 -10.43 -37.35
CA ASP A 491 19.94 -11.63 -36.93
C ASP A 491 19.66 -11.61 -35.42
N GLU A 492 20.66 -11.32 -34.59
CA GLU A 492 20.47 -11.21 -33.13
C GLU A 492 19.50 -10.10 -32.75
N SER A 493 19.56 -8.96 -33.44
CA SER A 493 18.66 -7.84 -33.19
C SER A 493 17.22 -8.19 -33.57
N SER A 494 17.03 -8.84 -34.71
CA SER A 494 15.70 -9.23 -35.19
C SER A 494 15.08 -10.29 -34.30
N GLU A 495 15.86 -11.30 -33.88
CA GLU A 495 15.42 -12.32 -32.95
C GLU A 495 15.09 -11.76 -31.56
N CYS A 496 15.92 -10.84 -31.05
CA CYS A 496 15.66 -10.19 -29.78
C CYS A 496 14.35 -9.38 -29.79
N LEU A 497 14.08 -8.65 -30.88
CA LEU A 497 12.85 -7.87 -31.01
C LEU A 497 11.62 -8.76 -31.21
N ARG A 498 11.77 -9.90 -31.88
CA ARG A 498 10.72 -10.92 -31.99
C ARG A 498 10.35 -11.48 -30.61
N LEU A 499 11.34 -11.90 -29.82
CA LEU A 499 11.11 -12.41 -28.47
C LEU A 499 10.51 -11.36 -27.53
N ALA A 500 10.96 -10.10 -27.61
CA ALA A 500 10.36 -9.01 -26.84
C ALA A 500 8.89 -8.75 -27.22
N HIS A 501 8.54 -8.90 -28.50
CA HIS A 501 7.15 -8.81 -28.93
C HIS A 501 6.31 -9.96 -28.37
N GLU A 502 6.81 -11.21 -28.45
CA GLU A 502 6.13 -12.39 -27.90
C GLU A 502 5.93 -12.29 -26.38
N GLN A 503 6.94 -11.83 -25.65
CA GLN A 503 6.82 -11.58 -24.22
C GLN A 503 5.79 -10.50 -23.92
N SER A 504 5.81 -9.38 -24.65
CA SER A 504 4.82 -8.32 -24.45
C SER A 504 3.39 -8.80 -24.68
N ASP A 505 3.18 -9.74 -25.62
CA ASP A 505 1.86 -10.33 -25.85
C ASP A 505 1.49 -11.34 -24.76
N ALA A 506 2.44 -12.12 -24.25
CA ALA A 506 2.23 -12.97 -23.08
C ALA A 506 1.88 -12.16 -21.82
N ASP A 507 2.56 -11.05 -21.57
CA ASP A 507 2.28 -10.14 -20.45
C ASP A 507 0.86 -9.55 -20.52
N LYS A 508 0.42 -9.14 -21.73
CA LYS A 508 -0.96 -8.66 -21.95
C LYS A 508 -1.99 -9.76 -21.69
N GLN A 509 -1.71 -11.00 -22.11
CA GLN A 509 -2.58 -12.13 -21.86
C GLN A 509 -2.66 -12.46 -20.36
N PHE A 510 -1.52 -12.43 -19.67
CA PHE A 510 -1.47 -12.61 -18.22
C PHE A 510 -2.26 -11.53 -17.49
N GLN A 511 -2.08 -10.26 -17.87
CA GLN A 511 -2.86 -9.15 -17.33
C GLN A 511 -4.36 -9.34 -17.58
N ALA A 512 -4.76 -9.76 -18.79
CA ALA A 512 -6.17 -10.06 -19.08
C ALA A 512 -6.72 -11.20 -18.20
N CYS A 513 -5.91 -12.21 -17.87
CA CYS A 513 -6.29 -13.26 -16.92
C CYS A 513 -6.47 -12.70 -15.51
N GLN A 514 -5.56 -11.86 -15.04
CA GLN A 514 -5.67 -11.20 -13.73
C GLN A 514 -6.93 -10.33 -13.64
N GLU A 515 -7.23 -9.55 -14.69
CA GLU A 515 -8.43 -8.72 -14.78
C GLU A 515 -9.71 -9.57 -14.80
N ALA A 516 -9.72 -10.69 -15.54
CA ALA A 516 -10.85 -11.62 -15.58
C ALA A 516 -11.13 -12.26 -14.22
N ILE A 517 -10.09 -12.57 -13.44
CA ILE A 517 -10.22 -13.13 -12.08
C ILE A 517 -10.51 -12.01 -11.05
N GLY A 518 -10.15 -10.75 -11.35
CA GLY A 518 -10.30 -9.63 -10.45
C GLY A 518 -9.24 -9.61 -9.34
N VAL A 519 -7.99 -9.91 -9.70
CA VAL A 519 -6.84 -9.93 -8.77
C VAL A 519 -5.86 -8.83 -9.13
N ALA A 520 -5.20 -8.29 -8.10
CA ALA A 520 -4.12 -7.33 -8.29
C ALA A 520 -2.81 -8.04 -8.69
N ASN A 521 -1.77 -7.25 -8.92
CA ASN A 521 -0.41 -7.76 -9.08
C ASN A 521 -0.03 -8.67 -7.91
N GLU A 522 0.82 -9.66 -8.20
CA GLU A 522 1.21 -10.72 -7.26
C GLU A 522 0.03 -11.60 -6.78
N GLY A 523 -1.16 -11.51 -7.39
CA GLY A 523 -2.30 -12.37 -7.05
C GLY A 523 -3.05 -11.95 -5.79
N TRP A 524 -2.83 -10.73 -5.29
CA TRP A 524 -3.52 -10.22 -4.11
C TRP A 524 -4.99 -9.87 -4.38
N VAL A 525 -5.87 -10.18 -3.42
CA VAL A 525 -7.30 -9.82 -3.45
C VAL A 525 -7.81 -9.48 -2.05
N PRO A 526 -8.72 -8.51 -1.88
CA PRO A 526 -9.36 -8.27 -0.59
C PRO A 526 -10.10 -9.51 -0.09
N VAL A 527 -10.06 -9.78 1.23
CA VAL A 527 -10.65 -10.99 1.82
C VAL A 527 -12.12 -11.20 1.40
N ALA A 528 -12.89 -10.12 1.28
CA ALA A 528 -14.29 -10.16 0.90
C ALA A 528 -14.56 -10.75 -0.51
N TYR A 529 -13.58 -10.67 -1.41
CA TYR A 529 -13.69 -11.13 -2.79
C TYR A 529 -12.87 -12.40 -3.08
N TYR A 530 -12.18 -12.95 -2.08
CA TYR A 530 -11.27 -14.09 -2.27
C TYR A 530 -11.96 -15.33 -2.83
N ASP A 531 -13.09 -15.74 -2.23
CA ASP A 531 -13.81 -16.94 -2.66
C ASP A 531 -14.36 -16.79 -4.09
N GLU A 532 -14.81 -15.59 -4.44
CA GLU A 532 -15.28 -15.25 -5.78
C GLU A 532 -14.13 -15.26 -6.81
N ALA A 533 -12.97 -14.72 -6.44
CA ALA A 533 -11.76 -14.78 -7.27
C ALA A 533 -11.30 -16.23 -7.48
N LYS A 534 -11.27 -17.07 -6.43
CA LYS A 534 -10.93 -18.50 -6.57
C LYS A 534 -11.95 -19.27 -7.41
N GLU A 535 -13.21 -18.88 -7.42
CA GLU A 535 -14.19 -19.47 -8.34
C GLU A 535 -13.90 -19.08 -9.79
N ARG A 536 -13.64 -17.80 -10.06
CA ARG A 536 -13.28 -17.32 -11.40
C ARG A 536 -11.97 -17.94 -11.91
N GLU A 537 -10.98 -18.09 -11.03
CA GLU A 537 -9.70 -18.74 -11.35
C GLU A 537 -9.91 -20.21 -11.72
N ARG A 538 -10.68 -20.98 -10.93
CA ARG A 538 -11.03 -22.36 -11.27
C ARG A 538 -11.79 -22.49 -12.58
N LYS A 539 -12.71 -21.56 -12.83
CA LYS A 539 -13.44 -21.50 -14.11
C LYS A 539 -12.48 -21.21 -15.26
N LEU A 540 -11.58 -20.25 -15.11
CA LEU A 540 -10.58 -19.93 -16.13
C LEU A 540 -9.68 -21.14 -16.43
N LYS A 541 -9.27 -21.90 -15.40
CA LYS A 541 -8.53 -23.17 -15.55
C LYS A 541 -9.34 -24.20 -16.34
N ALA A 542 -10.62 -24.37 -16.02
CA ALA A 542 -11.50 -25.29 -16.74
C ALA A 542 -11.69 -24.88 -18.21
N ASP A 543 -11.98 -23.60 -18.47
CA ASP A 543 -12.15 -23.06 -19.82
C ASP A 543 -10.86 -23.22 -20.65
N ALA A 544 -9.68 -23.04 -20.05
CA ALA A 544 -8.39 -23.29 -20.69
C ALA A 544 -8.16 -24.78 -21.02
N LEU A 545 -8.52 -25.69 -20.11
CA LEU A 545 -8.40 -27.13 -20.33
C LEU A 545 -9.39 -27.66 -21.38
N ASP A 546 -10.57 -27.05 -21.49
CA ASP A 546 -11.59 -27.36 -22.50
C ASP A 546 -11.21 -26.80 -23.88
N ALA A 547 -10.48 -25.68 -23.93
CA ALA A 547 -9.94 -25.11 -25.16
C ALA A 547 -8.72 -25.87 -25.71
N ALA A 548 -8.03 -26.67 -24.89
CA ALA A 548 -6.86 -27.43 -25.33
C ALA A 548 -7.21 -28.44 -26.43
N GLU A 549 -6.52 -28.37 -27.56
CA GLU A 549 -6.79 -29.21 -28.73
C GLU A 549 -6.12 -30.59 -28.63
N THR A 550 -5.08 -30.70 -27.80
CA THR A 550 -4.28 -31.92 -27.65
C THR A 550 -4.12 -32.35 -26.20
N ALA A 551 -3.87 -33.65 -25.99
CA ALA A 551 -3.58 -34.18 -24.66
C ALA A 551 -2.26 -33.62 -24.08
N GLU A 552 -1.29 -33.32 -24.94
CA GLU A 552 -0.02 -32.70 -24.54
C GLU A 552 -0.24 -31.26 -24.06
N GLU A 553 -1.01 -30.46 -24.79
CA GLU A 553 -1.37 -29.10 -24.38
C GLU A 553 -2.14 -29.11 -23.05
N ARG A 554 -3.11 -30.01 -22.89
CA ARG A 554 -3.84 -30.17 -21.64
C ARG A 554 -2.91 -30.51 -20.47
N ALA A 555 -1.99 -31.46 -20.64
CA ALA A 555 -1.02 -31.80 -19.62
C ALA A 555 -0.12 -30.60 -19.25
N ARG A 556 0.33 -29.82 -20.23
CA ARG A 556 1.13 -28.62 -19.98
C ARG A 556 0.37 -27.55 -19.19
N ILE A 557 -0.91 -27.34 -19.47
CA ILE A 557 -1.77 -26.42 -18.70
C ILE A 557 -1.93 -26.90 -17.26
N GLU A 558 -2.14 -28.20 -17.04
CA GLU A 558 -2.26 -28.77 -15.70
C GLU A 558 -0.97 -28.65 -14.89
N GLU A 559 0.19 -28.93 -15.51
CA GLU A 559 1.50 -28.90 -14.86
C GLU A 559 2.03 -27.48 -14.61
N ASN A 560 1.64 -26.50 -15.42
CA ASN A 560 2.21 -25.15 -15.43
C ASN A 560 1.15 -24.06 -15.27
N TRP A 561 0.08 -24.35 -14.53
CA TRP A 561 -0.97 -23.36 -14.32
C TRP A 561 -0.43 -22.14 -13.58
N ILE A 562 -0.59 -20.98 -14.20
CA ILE A 562 0.01 -19.70 -13.78
C ILE A 562 -0.44 -19.18 -12.39
N PHE A 563 -1.47 -19.78 -11.79
CA PHE A 563 -2.00 -19.42 -10.47
C PHE A 563 -1.93 -20.55 -9.44
N ASP A 564 -1.16 -21.62 -9.72
CA ASP A 564 -0.86 -22.64 -8.72
C ASP A 564 0.26 -22.16 -7.77
N ASP A 565 0.29 -22.69 -6.55
CA ASP A 565 1.38 -22.46 -5.60
C ASP A 565 2.70 -22.99 -6.18
N PHE A 566 3.80 -22.26 -5.95
CA PHE A 566 5.12 -22.62 -6.46
C PHE A 566 6.20 -22.43 -5.40
N CYS A 567 7.28 -23.22 -5.52
CA CYS A 567 8.39 -23.17 -4.59
C CYS A 567 9.27 -21.94 -4.85
N GLU A 568 9.37 -21.05 -3.87
CA GLU A 568 10.22 -19.85 -3.92
C GLU A 568 11.58 -20.03 -3.19
N GLU A 569 11.88 -21.22 -2.67
CA GLU A 569 13.12 -21.47 -1.90
C GLU A 569 14.40 -21.29 -2.73
N GLU A 570 14.33 -21.48 -4.04
CA GLU A 570 15.47 -21.24 -4.92
C GLU A 570 15.74 -19.74 -5.18
N TYR A 571 14.78 -18.86 -4.85
CA TYR A 571 14.83 -17.43 -5.14
C TYR A 571 14.94 -16.56 -3.88
N THR A 572 14.50 -17.09 -2.73
CA THR A 572 14.60 -16.49 -1.39
C THR A 572 15.90 -16.88 -0.68
#